data_AF-A0A1Y3B5R1-F1
#
_entry.id   AF-A0A1Y3B5R1-F1
#
_cell.length_a   1.000
_cell.length_b   1.000
_cell.length_c   1.000
_cell.angle_alpha   90.00
_cell.angle_beta   90.00
_cell.angle_gamma   90.00
#
_symmetry.space_group_name_H-M   'P 1'
#
loop_
_entity.id
_entity.type
_entity.pdbx_description
1 polymer ?
#
loop_
_entity_poly.entity_id
_entity_poly.type
_entity_poly.pdbx_seq_one_letter_code
_entity_poly.pdbx_strand_id
1 'polypeptide(L)'
;METTANIYLIFIRMIHVHDYNAWLQVAKCLHIWDLDARGYHHGMWRLHYYRVPYSPYSVFKPPHVVPLSFVSKSSSSSSTTKSIVPTKQSQTN
;
A
#
# COMPACT_ATOMS: atom_id res chain seq x y z
N MET A 1 -11.12 -4.91 25.14
CA MET A 1 -9.83 -4.27 24.81
C MET A 1 -10.13 -3.04 23.99
N GLU A 2 -10.00 -1.85 24.58
CA GLU A 2 -10.21 -0.56 23.91
C GLU A 2 -9.14 -0.42 22.81
N THR A 3 -9.53 -0.53 21.53
CA THR A 3 -8.62 -0.17 20.44
C THR A 3 -8.72 1.33 20.29
N THR A 4 -7.77 2.09 20.85
CA THR A 4 -7.75 3.55 20.75
C THR A 4 -7.67 3.93 19.27
N ALA A 5 -8.78 4.40 18.71
CA ALA A 5 -8.84 4.86 17.34
C ALA A 5 -7.99 6.13 17.24
N ASN A 6 -6.74 5.99 16.81
CA ASN A 6 -5.86 7.12 16.60
C ASN A 6 -6.38 7.94 15.41
N ILE A 7 -6.76 9.19 15.70
CA ILE A 7 -7.22 10.15 14.69
C ILE A 7 -5.99 10.86 14.13
N TYR A 8 -5.78 10.73 12.82
CA TYR A 8 -4.72 11.43 12.10
C TYR A 8 -5.30 12.57 11.27
N LEU A 9 -4.69 13.75 11.35
CA LEU A 9 -5.04 14.92 10.55
C LEU A 9 -3.94 15.18 9.53
N ILE A 10 -4.32 15.33 8.27
CA ILE A 10 -3.43 15.69 7.17
C ILE A 10 -3.97 16.97 6.55
N PHE A 11 -3.14 18.00 6.49
CA PHE A 11 -3.47 19.25 5.83
C PHE A 11 -2.85 19.27 4.44
N ILE A 12 -3.66 19.58 3.44
CA ILE A 12 -3.24 19.69 2.05
C ILE A 12 -3.54 21.09 1.54
N ARG A 13 -2.78 21.54 0.54
CA ARG A 13 -2.97 22.86 -0.05
C ARG A 13 -4.27 22.90 -0.86
N MET A 14 -5.09 23.92 -0.58
CA MET A 14 -6.34 24.21 -1.30
C MET A 14 -6.55 25.73 -1.29
N ILE A 15 -6.31 26.41 -2.42
CA ILE A 15 -6.34 27.88 -2.51
C ILE A 15 -7.77 28.43 -2.68
N HIS A 16 -8.59 27.72 -3.46
CA HIS A 16 -9.99 28.07 -3.71
C HIS A 16 -10.90 26.86 -3.49
N VAL A 17 -12.22 27.08 -3.42
CA VAL A 17 -13.22 26.03 -3.12
C VAL A 17 -13.19 24.84 -4.09
N HIS A 18 -12.66 25.06 -5.31
CA HIS A 18 -12.52 24.06 -6.37
C HIS A 18 -11.07 23.60 -6.64
N ASP A 19 -10.13 23.90 -5.74
CA ASP A 19 -8.72 23.50 -5.89
C ASP A 19 -8.51 22.09 -5.36
N TYR A 20 -8.82 21.09 -6.17
CA TYR A 20 -8.73 19.68 -5.78
C TYR A 20 -7.44 19.00 -6.22
N ASN A 21 -6.50 19.73 -6.83
CA ASN A 21 -5.31 19.12 -7.46
C ASN A 21 -4.49 18.32 -6.45
N ALA A 22 -4.26 18.88 -5.25
CA ALA A 22 -3.54 18.19 -4.19
C ALA A 22 -4.30 16.95 -3.69
N TRP A 23 -5.62 17.07 -3.52
CA TRP A 23 -6.47 15.95 -3.10
C TRP A 23 -6.46 14.81 -4.13
N LEU A 24 -6.59 15.10 -5.42
CA LEU A 24 -6.61 14.07 -6.46
C LEU A 24 -5.29 13.28 -6.52
N GLN A 25 -4.15 13.94 -6.29
CA GLN A 25 -2.87 13.22 -6.17
C GLN A 25 -2.82 12.33 -4.93
N VAL A 26 -3.34 12.79 -3.79
CA VAL A 26 -3.46 11.97 -2.57
C VAL A 26 -4.38 10.78 -2.81
N ALA A 27 -5.54 10.99 -3.43
CA ALA A 27 -6.50 9.95 -3.78
C ALA A 27 -5.88 8.87 -4.68
N LYS A 28 -5.12 9.30 -5.70
CA LYS A 28 -4.38 8.41 -6.59
C LYS A 28 -3.35 7.56 -5.84
N CYS A 29 -2.59 8.16 -4.93
CA CYS A 29 -1.61 7.46 -4.10
C CYS A 29 -2.25 6.48 -3.11
N LEU A 30 -3.45 6.80 -2.61
CA LEU A 30 -4.23 5.94 -1.72
C LEU A 30 -5.03 4.85 -2.47
N HIS A 31 -4.97 4.85 -3.81
CA HIS A 31 -5.75 3.95 -4.66
C HIS A 31 -7.26 4.02 -4.40
N ILE A 32 -7.78 5.22 -4.17
CA ILE A 32 -9.22 5.52 -4.09
C ILE A 32 -9.64 6.35 -5.31
N TRP A 33 -10.93 6.68 -5.39
CA TRP A 33 -11.49 7.44 -6.52
C TRP A 33 -10.78 8.77 -6.77
N ASP A 34 -10.21 8.94 -7.96
CA ASP A 34 -9.36 10.08 -8.36
C ASP A 34 -9.76 10.75 -9.70
N LEU A 35 -10.89 10.37 -10.31
CA LEU A 35 -11.36 10.98 -11.58
C LEU A 35 -11.91 12.40 -11.40
N ASP A 36 -12.59 12.64 -10.29
CA ASP A 36 -13.17 13.93 -9.89
C ASP A 36 -13.26 14.00 -8.35
N ALA A 37 -13.35 15.21 -7.80
CA ALA A 37 -13.40 15.40 -6.36
C ALA A 37 -14.75 14.95 -5.78
N ARG A 38 -14.72 13.95 -4.89
CA ARG A 38 -15.90 13.39 -4.22
C ARG A 38 -15.67 13.23 -2.73
N GLY A 39 -16.77 13.12 -1.98
CA GLY A 39 -16.74 12.79 -0.55
C GLY A 39 -16.17 13.89 0.36
N TYR A 40 -16.21 15.15 -0.08
CA TYR A 40 -15.75 16.29 0.70
C TYR A 40 -16.91 17.10 1.29
N HIS A 41 -16.64 17.71 2.44
CA HIS A 41 -17.57 18.64 3.09
C HIS A 41 -16.77 19.83 3.63
N HIS A 42 -17.05 21.04 3.13
CA HIS A 42 -16.31 22.27 3.47
C HIS A 42 -14.77 22.12 3.43
N GLY A 43 -14.24 21.43 2.41
CA GLY A 43 -12.79 21.22 2.25
C GLY A 43 -12.18 20.11 3.12
N MET A 44 -13.01 19.31 3.80
CA MET A 44 -12.56 18.16 4.60
C MET A 44 -12.98 16.83 3.97
N TRP A 45 -12.06 15.87 3.97
CA TRP A 45 -12.31 14.46 3.63
C TRP A 45 -12.13 13.58 4.88
N ARG A 46 -12.99 12.58 5.05
CA ARG A 46 -12.93 11.62 6.16
C ARG A 46 -12.72 10.22 5.60
N LEU A 47 -11.65 9.56 6.01
CA LEU A 47 -11.30 8.21 5.55
C LEU A 47 -11.14 7.27 6.73
N HIS A 48 -11.62 6.04 6.56
CA HIS A 48 -11.24 4.94 7.43
C HIS A 48 -10.13 4.13 6.76
N TYR A 49 -8.97 4.06 7.42
CA TYR A 49 -7.84 3.28 6.96
C TYR A 49 -7.65 2.06 7.87
N TYR A 50 -7.99 0.87 7.37
CA TYR A 50 -7.86 -0.38 8.10
C TYR A 50 -6.55 -1.08 7.73
N ARG A 51 -5.72 -1.39 8.74
CA ARG A 51 -4.47 -2.15 8.56
C ARG A 51 -4.71 -3.63 8.82
N VAL A 52 -4.38 -4.49 7.87
CA VAL A 52 -4.36 -5.95 8.05
C VAL A 52 -2.96 -6.41 8.49
N PRO A 53 -2.81 -7.36 9.42
CA PRO A 53 -3.84 -8.14 10.11
C PRO A 53 -4.33 -7.52 11.43
N TYR A 54 -3.78 -6.36 11.82
CA TYR A 54 -4.02 -5.77 13.14
C TYR A 54 -5.50 -5.37 13.38
N SER A 55 -6.17 -4.90 12.33
CA SER A 55 -7.54 -4.41 12.44
C SER A 55 -8.51 -5.58 12.69
N PRO A 56 -9.50 -5.45 13.58
CA PRO A 56 -10.55 -6.46 13.76
C PRO A 56 -11.36 -6.70 12.47
N TYR A 57 -11.38 -5.73 11.55
CA TYR A 57 -11.99 -5.85 10.23
C TYR A 57 -11.18 -6.69 9.25
N SER A 58 -9.99 -7.16 9.63
CA SER A 58 -9.16 -8.06 8.79
C SER A 58 -9.87 -9.37 8.45
N VAL A 59 -10.90 -9.76 9.22
CA VAL A 59 -11.77 -10.90 8.92
C VAL A 59 -12.54 -10.75 7.60
N PHE A 60 -12.79 -9.52 7.15
CA PHE A 60 -13.48 -9.24 5.89
C PHE A 60 -12.52 -9.19 4.69
N LYS A 61 -11.20 -9.34 4.91
CA LYS A 61 -10.22 -9.36 3.84
C LYS A 61 -10.32 -10.69 3.07
N PRO A 62 -10.55 -10.68 1.74
CA PRO A 62 -10.54 -11.91 0.96
C PRO A 62 -9.18 -12.62 1.04
N PRO A 63 -9.15 -13.97 1.02
CA PRO A 63 -7.92 -14.74 1.22
C PRO A 63 -6.87 -14.53 0.14
N HIS A 64 -7.28 -14.16 -1.09
CA HIS A 64 -6.39 -13.97 -2.24
C HIS A 64 -5.80 -12.56 -2.36
N VAL A 65 -6.21 -11.59 -1.53
CA VAL A 65 -5.70 -10.22 -1.60
C VAL A 65 -4.46 -10.10 -0.72
N VAL A 66 -3.33 -9.69 -1.28
CA VAL A 66 -2.12 -9.41 -0.50
C VAL A 66 -2.17 -7.96 0.01
N PRO A 67 -1.96 -7.71 1.32
CA PRO A 67 -1.91 -6.34 1.84
C PRO A 67 -0.75 -5.58 1.20
N LEU A 68 -0.94 -4.29 0.94
CA LEU A 68 0.10 -3.44 0.36
C LEU A 68 1.35 -3.46 1.26
N SER A 69 2.48 -3.89 0.71
CA SER A 69 3.79 -3.84 1.34
C SER A 69 4.77 -3.08 0.47
N PHE A 70 5.61 -2.26 1.08
CA PHE A 70 6.71 -1.62 0.38
C PHE A 70 7.94 -2.51 0.50
N VAL A 71 8.42 -3.02 -0.62
CA VAL A 71 9.78 -3.58 -0.71
C VAL A 71 10.70 -2.39 -0.93
N SER A 72 11.52 -2.04 0.06
CA SER A 72 12.64 -1.14 -0.20
C SER A 72 13.54 -1.83 -1.22
N LYS A 73 13.88 -1.15 -2.33
CA LYS A 73 14.95 -1.62 -3.21
C LYS A 73 16.23 -1.64 -2.37
N SER A 74 16.57 -2.79 -1.81
CA SER A 74 17.96 -3.06 -1.45
C SER A 74 18.74 -2.99 -2.76
N SER A 75 19.74 -2.11 -2.79
CA SER A 75 20.67 -1.97 -3.91
C SER A 75 21.27 -3.33 -4.25
N SER A 76 20.78 -3.97 -5.31
CA SER A 76 21.35 -5.18 -5.87
C SER A 76 22.63 -4.81 -6.62
N SER A 77 23.77 -4.86 -5.93
CA SER A 77 25.07 -4.99 -6.59
C SER A 77 25.15 -6.40 -7.19
N SER A 78 24.98 -6.48 -8.51
CA SER A 78 25.26 -7.65 -9.32
C SER A 78 26.76 -7.95 -9.34
N SER A 79 27.16 -9.19 -9.08
CA SER A 79 28.32 -9.80 -9.74
C SER A 79 28.23 -11.33 -9.81
N THR A 80 27.85 -11.77 -11.01
CA THR A 80 28.52 -12.79 -11.82
C THR A 80 28.40 -14.28 -11.46
N THR A 81 27.51 -14.92 -12.21
CA THR A 81 27.50 -16.32 -12.67
C THR A 81 28.88 -16.91 -12.98
N LYS A 82 29.16 -18.12 -12.47
CA LYS A 82 29.73 -19.21 -13.30
C LYS A 82 29.09 -20.54 -12.94
N SER A 83 28.28 -21.02 -13.88
CA SER A 83 27.78 -22.38 -13.99
C SER A 83 28.93 -23.38 -14.08
N ILE A 84 28.86 -24.47 -13.33
CA ILE A 84 29.54 -25.73 -13.67
C ILE A 84 28.46 -26.81 -13.75
N VAL A 85 28.37 -27.40 -14.94
CA VAL A 85 27.41 -28.39 -15.45
C VAL A 85 27.59 -29.76 -14.76
N PRO A 86 26.56 -30.63 -14.70
CA PRO A 86 26.52 -31.78 -13.81
C PRO A 86 27.11 -33.05 -14.44
N THR A 87 27.81 -33.86 -13.63
CA THR A 87 28.24 -35.22 -14.01
C THR A 87 27.37 -36.25 -13.27
N LYS A 88 26.59 -37.02 -14.03
CA LYS A 88 25.83 -38.20 -13.56
C LYS A 88 26.77 -39.38 -13.25
N GLN A 89 26.29 -40.25 -12.37
CA GLN A 89 26.46 -41.72 -12.21
C GLN A 89 26.75 -42.05 -10.73
N SER A 90 26.27 -43.11 -10.09
CA SER A 90 25.28 -44.16 -10.31
C SER A 90 25.15 -44.87 -8.95
N GLN A 91 23.98 -45.40 -8.60
CA GLN A 91 23.80 -46.35 -7.49
C GLN A 91 24.68 -47.60 -7.68
N THR A 92 25.11 -48.24 -6.59
CA THR A 92 24.82 -49.65 -6.24
C THR A 92 25.44 -50.06 -4.91
N ASN A 93 24.61 -50.73 -4.10
CA ASN A 93 24.83 -51.73 -3.04
C ASN A 93 25.67 -51.39 -1.82
#